data_AF-A0A2P0B4C2-F1
#
_entry.id   AF-A0A2P0B4C2-F1
#
_cell.length_a   1.000
_cell.length_b   1.000
_cell.length_c   1.000
_cell.angle_alpha   90.00
_cell.angle_beta   90.00
_cell.angle_gamma   90.00
#
_symmetry.space_group_name_H-M   'P 1'
#
loop_
_entity.id
_entity.type
_entity.pdbx_description
1 polymer ?
#
loop_
_entity_poly.entity_id
_entity_poly.type
_entity_poly.pdbx_seq_one_letter_code
_entity_poly.pdbx_strand_id
1 'polypeptide(L)'
;MYLAPVLLLSLQAPAPEARAAETATTGEDATIVVTAQRLRKFRARVKTRRKTGELYCDLRRSSGDAAFDRGFCAQLVRCHGVVDRTHALQEMEERGASRKELERAATQELERCITPFFEKYGIDQR
;
A
#
# COMPACT_ATOMS: atom_id res chain seq x y z
N MET A 1 2.30 17.37 71.46
CA MET A 1 2.48 18.66 70.75
C MET A 1 3.21 18.38 69.44
N TYR A 2 2.87 18.86 68.25
CA TYR A 2 1.68 19.45 67.61
C TYR A 2 1.94 19.32 66.08
N LEU A 3 0.89 19.00 65.31
CA LEU A 3 0.61 19.35 63.90
C LEU A 3 1.57 18.94 62.75
N ALA A 4 1.11 17.95 61.98
CA ALA A 4 0.70 17.99 60.55
C ALA A 4 1.54 18.71 59.44
N PRO A 5 1.33 18.29 58.17
CA PRO A 5 2.30 18.35 57.06
C PRO A 5 2.15 19.59 56.16
N VAL A 6 3.18 19.90 55.37
CA VAL A 6 3.05 20.76 54.19
C VAL A 6 3.51 19.98 52.95
N LEU A 7 2.53 19.80 52.09
CA LEU A 7 2.55 19.28 50.73
C LEU A 7 2.88 20.44 49.75
N LEU A 8 3.34 20.06 48.54
CA LEU A 8 3.43 20.85 47.29
C LEU A 8 4.72 21.69 47.16
N LEU A 9 5.41 21.78 46.00
CA LEU A 9 5.04 21.42 44.64
C LEU A 9 6.29 21.26 43.75
N SER A 10 6.29 20.15 43.03
CA SER A 10 6.86 19.85 41.72
C SER A 10 7.39 21.01 40.88
N LEU A 11 8.57 20.83 40.27
CA LEU A 11 8.76 20.83 38.81
C LEU A 11 10.24 20.51 38.48
N GLN A 12 10.56 19.23 38.34
CA GLN A 12 11.76 18.80 37.60
C GLN A 12 11.30 18.01 36.37
N ALA A 13 11.85 18.47 35.24
CA ALA A 13 11.97 17.94 33.87
C ALA A 13 11.64 16.44 33.63
N PRO A 14 11.32 15.99 32.39
CA PRO A 14 11.65 16.60 31.08
C PRO A 14 10.52 16.57 30.01
N ALA A 15 10.67 17.36 28.95
CA ALA A 15 10.09 17.04 27.63
C ALA A 15 10.89 15.86 27.03
N PRO A 16 10.30 14.90 26.28
CA PRO A 16 9.06 14.98 25.51
C PRO A 16 8.05 13.86 25.82
N GLU A 17 6.76 14.20 25.89
CA GLU A 17 5.69 13.19 25.87
C GLU A 17 5.59 12.56 24.47
N ALA A 18 6.32 11.47 24.32
CA ALA A 18 5.84 10.33 23.56
C ALA A 18 4.95 9.48 24.49
N ARG A 19 3.63 9.51 24.26
CA ARG A 19 2.67 8.40 24.46
C ARG A 19 1.27 8.90 24.07
N ALA A 20 0.82 8.58 22.86
CA ALA A 20 0.08 7.36 22.54
C ALA A 20 -1.40 7.45 22.96
N ALA A 21 -2.20 7.90 22.00
CA ALA A 21 -3.51 7.35 21.71
C ALA A 21 -3.56 7.29 20.17
N GLU A 22 -3.19 6.17 19.54
CA GLU A 22 -4.13 5.08 19.28
C GLU A 22 -5.49 5.57 18.79
N THR A 23 -5.47 6.29 17.67
CA THR A 23 -6.40 5.96 16.59
C THR A 23 -5.59 5.33 15.47
N ALA A 24 -5.18 4.09 15.74
CA ALA A 24 -5.20 3.07 14.70
C ALA A 24 -6.68 2.87 14.31
N THR A 25 -7.27 3.85 13.62
CA THR A 25 -8.38 3.56 12.73
C THR A 25 -7.77 2.65 11.68
N THR A 26 -8.03 1.34 11.86
CA THR A 26 -8.30 0.40 10.76
C THR A 26 -8.14 1.09 9.41
N GLY A 27 -7.06 0.73 8.70
CA GLY A 27 -6.64 1.34 7.43
C GLY A 27 -7.61 1.13 6.26
N GLU A 28 -8.91 1.03 6.53
CA GLU A 28 -10.00 0.90 5.56
C GLU A 28 -10.69 2.23 5.23
N ASP A 29 -10.56 3.27 6.07
CA ASP A 29 -11.31 4.55 5.93
C ASP A 29 -10.44 5.81 5.84
N ALA A 30 -9.17 5.69 5.45
CA ALA A 30 -8.40 6.88 5.10
C ALA A 30 -8.92 7.45 3.78
N THR A 31 -9.56 8.62 3.82
CA THR A 31 -10.01 9.32 2.61
C THR A 31 -8.83 9.59 1.69
N ILE A 32 -8.75 8.84 0.59
CA ILE A 32 -7.76 9.06 -0.44
C ILE A 32 -8.18 10.27 -1.27
N VAL A 33 -7.39 11.35 -1.24
CA VAL A 33 -7.66 12.56 -2.03
C VAL A 33 -6.58 12.69 -3.11
N VAL A 34 -6.70 11.89 -4.17
CA VAL A 34 -5.78 11.94 -5.31
C VAL A 34 -6.52 12.43 -6.55
N THR A 35 -6.12 13.60 -7.06
CA THR A 35 -6.55 14.07 -8.38
C THR A 35 -5.74 13.37 -9.47
N ALA A 36 -6.38 13.01 -10.59
CA ALA A 36 -5.77 12.29 -11.71
C ALA A 36 -4.45 12.94 -12.23
N GLN A 37 -4.32 14.27 -12.15
CA GLN A 37 -3.08 14.99 -12.49
C GLN A 37 -1.85 14.55 -11.68
N ARG A 38 -2.04 14.09 -10.43
CA ARG A 38 -0.95 13.64 -9.54
C ARG A 38 -0.49 12.20 -9.83
N LEU A 39 -1.12 11.51 -10.78
CA LEU A 39 -0.76 10.15 -11.21
C LEU A 39 0.04 10.13 -12.53
N ARG A 40 0.23 11.26 -13.22
CA ARG A 40 0.94 11.30 -14.52
C ARG A 40 2.40 10.84 -14.52
N LYS A 41 3.06 10.80 -13.36
CA LYS A 41 4.44 10.29 -13.19
C LYS A 41 4.50 9.09 -12.24
N PHE A 42 3.39 8.39 -12.09
CA PHE A 42 3.26 7.23 -11.25
C PHE A 42 3.90 6.01 -11.92
N ARG A 43 4.85 5.37 -11.25
CA ARG A 43 5.38 4.06 -11.65
C ARG A 43 5.42 3.15 -10.43
N ALA A 44 4.76 2.02 -10.51
CA ALA A 44 4.79 1.00 -9.46
C ALA A 44 5.15 -0.36 -10.08
N ARG A 45 5.96 -1.14 -9.36
CA ARG A 45 6.35 -2.50 -9.73
C ARG A 45 6.40 -3.37 -8.50
N VAL A 46 6.06 -4.65 -8.62
CA VAL A 46 6.35 -5.63 -7.56
C VAL A 46 7.75 -6.17 -7.76
N LYS A 47 8.47 -6.35 -6.66
CA LYS A 47 9.80 -6.95 -6.60
C LYS A 47 9.85 -7.98 -5.50
N THR A 48 10.73 -8.95 -5.65
CA THR A 48 10.98 -9.96 -4.62
C THR A 48 12.25 -9.60 -3.87
N ARG A 49 12.18 -9.55 -2.53
CA ARG A 49 13.37 -9.42 -1.68
C ARG A 49 14.20 -10.69 -1.82
N ARG A 50 15.41 -10.57 -2.37
CA ARG A 50 16.30 -11.72 -2.62
C ARG A 50 16.59 -12.57 -1.37
N LYS A 51 16.68 -11.95 -0.19
CA LYS A 51 17.02 -12.64 1.06
C LYS A 51 15.86 -13.40 1.69
N THR A 52 14.63 -12.90 1.54
CA THR A 52 13.45 -13.42 2.27
C THR A 52 12.40 -14.02 1.35
N GLY A 53 12.50 -13.82 0.03
CA GLY A 53 11.44 -14.19 -0.91
C GLY A 53 10.18 -13.31 -0.83
N GLU A 54 10.17 -12.29 0.04
CA GLU A 54 9.00 -11.45 0.27
C GLU A 54 8.76 -10.50 -0.91
N LEU A 55 7.51 -10.44 -1.37
CA LEU A 55 7.07 -9.48 -2.38
C LEU A 55 6.92 -8.09 -1.77
N TYR A 56 7.43 -7.08 -2.44
CA TYR A 56 7.26 -5.68 -2.06
C TYR A 56 6.98 -4.80 -3.27
N CYS A 57 6.25 -3.72 -3.04
CA CYS A 57 5.96 -2.70 -4.03
C CYS A 57 7.08 -1.67 -4.08
N ASP A 58 7.72 -1.49 -5.24
CA ASP A 58 8.62 -0.37 -5.56
C ASP A 58 7.81 0.69 -6.32
N LEU A 59 7.40 1.73 -5.59
CA LEU A 59 6.59 2.82 -6.10
C LEU A 59 7.44 4.10 -6.16
N ARG A 60 7.45 4.73 -7.33
CA ARG A 60 8.10 6.03 -7.59
C ARG A 60 7.08 7.04 -8.10
N ARG A 61 7.00 8.18 -7.40
CA ARG A 61 6.21 9.35 -7.81
C ARG A 61 6.83 10.63 -7.26
N SER A 62 6.56 11.77 -7.92
CA SER A 62 7.09 13.08 -7.53
C SER A 62 6.27 13.81 -6.45
N SER A 63 5.00 13.42 -6.27
CA SER A 63 4.07 13.97 -5.26
C SER A 63 2.91 13.00 -5.08
N GLY A 64 2.36 12.86 -3.86
CA GLY A 64 1.32 11.85 -3.61
C GLY A 64 0.70 11.87 -2.23
N ASP A 65 -0.41 11.13 -2.12
CA ASP A 65 -1.09 10.82 -0.88
C ASP A 65 -0.54 9.48 -0.34
N ALA A 66 0.01 9.50 0.87
CA ALA A 66 0.59 8.31 1.49
C ALA A 66 -0.45 7.20 1.76
N ALA A 67 -1.73 7.56 1.97
CA ALA A 67 -2.81 6.60 2.09
C ALA A 67 -3.06 5.87 0.77
N PHE A 68 -3.05 6.61 -0.35
CA PHE A 68 -3.09 6.01 -1.68
C PHE A 68 -1.90 5.08 -1.91
N ASP A 69 -0.68 5.54 -1.63
CA ASP A 69 0.53 4.75 -1.92
C ASP A 69 0.50 3.42 -1.16
N ARG A 70 0.09 3.44 0.12
CA ARG A 70 -0.07 2.22 0.92
C ARG A 70 -1.16 1.30 0.37
N GLY A 71 -2.35 1.84 0.11
CA GLY A 71 -3.49 1.07 -0.38
C GLY A 71 -3.22 0.44 -1.74
N PHE A 72 -2.67 1.24 -2.66
CA PHE A 72 -2.32 0.77 -4.00
C PHE A 72 -1.22 -0.28 -3.96
N CYS A 73 -0.15 -0.06 -3.18
CA CYS A 73 0.93 -1.04 -3.08
C CYS A 73 0.46 -2.37 -2.46
N ALA A 74 -0.42 -2.32 -1.45
CA ALA A 74 -1.02 -3.54 -0.89
C ALA A 74 -1.85 -4.29 -1.94
N GLN A 75 -2.68 -3.59 -2.70
CA GLN A 75 -3.46 -4.18 -3.79
C GLN A 75 -2.55 -4.76 -4.89
N LEU A 76 -1.49 -4.04 -5.28
CA LEU A 76 -0.57 -4.47 -6.32
C LEU A 76 0.15 -5.77 -5.94
N VAL A 77 0.66 -5.87 -4.70
CA VAL A 77 1.33 -7.09 -4.21
C VAL A 77 0.34 -8.26 -4.15
N ARG A 78 -0.89 -8.02 -3.68
CA ARG A 78 -1.95 -9.02 -3.68
C ARG A 78 -2.26 -9.53 -5.09
N CYS A 79 -2.42 -8.63 -6.05
CA CYS A 79 -2.72 -8.97 -7.43
C CYS A 79 -1.56 -9.70 -8.12
N HIS A 80 -0.31 -9.33 -7.85
CA HIS A 80 0.85 -10.05 -8.37
C HIS A 80 0.88 -11.51 -7.91
N GLY A 81 0.57 -11.76 -6.64
CA GLY A 81 0.45 -13.13 -6.12
C GLY A 81 -0.69 -13.93 -6.77
N VAL A 82 -1.72 -13.26 -7.29
CA VAL A 82 -2.81 -13.90 -8.04
C VAL A 82 -2.39 -14.15 -9.49
N VAL A 83 -1.81 -13.16 -10.18
CA VAL A 83 -1.40 -13.27 -11.59
C VAL A 83 -0.30 -14.32 -11.78
N ASP A 84 0.71 -14.36 -10.91
CA ASP A 84 1.73 -15.42 -10.96
C ASP A 84 1.15 -16.82 -10.71
N ARG A 85 0.00 -16.91 -10.03
CA ARG A 85 -0.72 -18.17 -9.75
C ARG A 85 -1.91 -18.42 -10.67
N THR A 86 -2.19 -17.53 -11.62
CA THR A 86 -3.37 -17.70 -12.47
C THR A 86 -3.15 -18.85 -13.44
N HIS A 87 -3.99 -19.87 -13.33
CA HIS A 87 -4.13 -21.01 -14.23
C HIS A 87 -4.13 -20.62 -15.72
N ALA A 88 -4.60 -19.41 -16.07
CA ALA A 88 -4.61 -18.90 -17.44
C ALA A 88 -3.20 -18.78 -18.07
N LEU A 89 -2.17 -18.41 -17.29
CA LEU A 89 -0.79 -18.35 -17.80
C LEU A 89 -0.22 -19.75 -18.02
N GLN A 90 -0.53 -20.69 -17.12
CA GLN A 90 -0.13 -22.09 -17.26
C GLN A 90 -0.80 -22.76 -18.47
N GLU A 91 -2.12 -22.55 -18.66
CA GLU A 91 -2.85 -23.08 -19.81
C GLU A 91 -2.32 -22.52 -21.15
N MET A 92 -1.87 -21.26 -21.18
CA MET A 92 -1.29 -20.67 -22.38
C MET A 92 0.15 -21.14 -22.63
N GLU A 93 0.95 -21.34 -21.58
CA GLU A 93 2.28 -21.93 -21.68
C GLU A 93 2.20 -23.37 -22.21
N GLU A 94 1.27 -24.18 -21.70
CA GLU A 94 0.99 -25.54 -22.17
C GLU A 94 0.54 -25.60 -23.64
N ARG A 95 -0.15 -24.55 -24.11
CA ARG A 95 -0.59 -24.42 -25.51
C ARG A 95 0.48 -23.85 -26.44
N GLY A 96 1.69 -23.59 -25.95
CA GLY A 96 2.80 -23.06 -26.74
C GLY A 96 2.64 -21.58 -27.09
N ALA A 97 1.93 -20.80 -26.27
CA ALA A 97 1.80 -19.36 -26.46
C ALA A 97 3.18 -18.69 -26.43
N SER A 98 3.35 -17.66 -27.28
CA SER A 98 4.56 -16.87 -27.29
C SER A 98 4.70 -16.08 -25.99
N ARG A 99 5.93 -15.77 -25.60
CA ARG A 99 6.23 -14.92 -24.43
C ARG A 99 5.44 -13.61 -24.43
N LYS A 100 5.25 -12.99 -25.60
CA LYS A 100 4.51 -11.73 -25.75
C LYS A 100 3.03 -11.89 -25.42
N GLU A 101 2.44 -13.04 -25.76
CA GLU A 101 1.06 -13.36 -25.43
C GLU A 101 0.88 -13.60 -23.94
N LEU A 102 1.81 -14.30 -23.31
CA LEU A 102 1.85 -14.49 -21.86
C LEU A 102 1.98 -13.16 -21.11
N GLU A 103 2.89 -12.28 -21.53
CA GLU A 103 3.06 -10.94 -20.95
C GLU A 103 1.77 -10.11 -21.09
N ARG A 104 1.07 -10.20 -22.23
CA ARG A 104 -0.20 -9.49 -22.46
C ARG A 104 -1.33 -10.05 -21.58
N ALA A 105 -1.46 -11.37 -21.48
CA ALA A 105 -2.46 -12.02 -20.65
C ALA A 105 -2.23 -11.69 -19.16
N ALA A 106 -0.99 -11.76 -18.69
CA ALA A 106 -0.61 -11.37 -17.34
C ALA A 106 -0.95 -9.90 -17.04
N THR A 107 -0.71 -9.01 -18.01
CA THR A 107 -1.06 -7.58 -17.88
C THR A 107 -2.57 -7.39 -17.76
N GLN A 108 -3.37 -8.08 -18.57
CA GLN A 108 -4.84 -7.98 -18.52
C GLN A 108 -5.42 -8.51 -17.20
N GLU A 109 -4.90 -9.62 -16.69
CA GLU A 109 -5.32 -10.15 -15.38
C GLU A 109 -4.91 -9.22 -14.23
N LEU A 110 -3.73 -8.63 -14.32
CA LEU A 110 -3.27 -7.62 -13.36
C LEU A 110 -4.19 -6.39 -13.37
N GLU A 111 -4.53 -5.87 -14.54
CA GLU A 111 -5.45 -4.73 -14.72
C GLU A 111 -6.84 -5.05 -14.16
N ARG A 112 -7.39 -6.23 -14.45
CA ARG A 112 -8.67 -6.70 -13.90
C ARG A 112 -8.64 -6.74 -12.37
N CYS A 113 -7.55 -7.24 -11.78
CA CYS A 113 -7.42 -7.33 -10.33
C CYS A 113 -7.26 -5.96 -9.64
N ILE A 114 -6.62 -4.99 -10.30
CA ILE A 114 -6.36 -3.67 -9.70
C ILE A 114 -7.53 -2.70 -9.91
N THR A 115 -8.30 -2.83 -10.99
CA THR A 115 -9.40 -1.92 -11.36
C THR A 115 -10.36 -1.60 -10.20
N PRO A 116 -10.82 -2.58 -9.39
CA PRO A 116 -11.72 -2.29 -8.27
C PRO A 116 -11.16 -1.33 -7.21
N PHE A 117 -9.83 -1.25 -7.06
CA PHE A 117 -9.20 -0.27 -6.16
C PHE A 117 -9.43 1.15 -6.66
N PHE A 118 -9.21 1.40 -7.95
CA PHE A 118 -9.40 2.73 -8.51
C PHE A 118 -10.88 3.14 -8.52
N GLU A 119 -11.79 2.21 -8.83
CA GLU A 119 -13.23 2.44 -8.77
C GLU A 119 -13.70 2.78 -7.36
N LYS A 120 -13.24 2.03 -6.33
CA LYS A 120 -13.58 2.29 -4.92
C LYS A 120 -13.23 3.72 -4.50
N TYR A 121 -12.15 4.28 -5.01
CA TYR A 121 -11.67 5.62 -4.65
C TYR A 121 -12.00 6.71 -5.68
N GLY A 122 -12.81 6.41 -6.71
CA GLY A 122 -13.20 7.37 -7.74
C GLY A 122 -12.02 7.96 -8.53
N ILE A 123 -10.96 7.18 -8.72
CA ILE A 123 -9.71 7.63 -9.35
C ILE A 123 -9.76 7.31 -10.84
N ASP A 124 -9.74 8.35 -11.67
CA ASP A 124 -9.68 8.18 -13.13
C ASP A 124 -8.29 7.64 -13.57
N GLN A 125 -8.32 6.54 -14.33
CA GLN A 125 -7.14 5.88 -14.89
C GLN A 125 -6.79 6.39 -16.31
N ARG A 126 -7.61 7.27 -16.90
CA ARG A 126 -7.48 7.76 -18.29
C ARG A 126 -6.61 9.02 -18.44
#